data_AF-A0A497DED4-F1
#
_entry.id   AF-A0A497DED4-F1
#
_cell.length_a   1.000
_cell.length_b   1.000
_cell.length_c   1.000
_cell.angle_alpha   90.00
_cell.angle_beta   90.00
_cell.angle_gamma   90.00
#
_symmetry.space_group_name_H-M   'P 1'
#
loop_
_entity.id
_entity.type
_entity.pdbx_description
1 polymer ?
#
loop_
_entity_poly.entity_id
_entity_poly.type
_entity_poly.pdbx_seq_one_letter_code
_entity_poly.pdbx_strand_id
1 'polypeptide(L)'
;MSSKGNHITIKENKIFRNGELFFETERERSLKDFLKTAWKALKVKYPKFYKMDEISKLGMLAAEVLLMDEPQKSLAEEEVGVVLSNAHATLVTDINHWNTVKEDDNFFPSPAVFVYTLPNIMIGEICIKHKLKGENAFFIAEEYNEALVRQHINLLMAQNKIKAAIGGWVDQSEKEYLAEMFWETKG
;
A
#
# COMPACT_ATOMS: atom_id res chain seq x y z
N MET A 1 12.95 6.99 24.49
CA MET A 1 12.77 8.03 23.45
C MET A 1 12.19 7.33 22.24
N SER A 2 10.89 7.46 22.01
CA SER A 2 10.22 6.83 20.85
C SER A 2 10.74 7.51 19.59
N SER A 3 11.28 6.76 18.63
CA SER A 3 11.51 7.32 17.30
C SER A 3 10.15 7.83 16.80
N LYS A 4 10.08 9.10 16.39
CA LYS A 4 8.92 9.57 15.62
C LYS A 4 9.06 8.96 14.24
N GLY A 5 8.62 7.71 14.08
CA GLY A 5 8.57 7.04 12.78
C GLY A 5 7.72 7.86 11.81
N ASN A 6 8.12 7.89 10.54
CA ASN A 6 7.31 8.53 9.50
C ASN A 6 5.97 7.78 9.39
N HIS A 7 4.87 8.52 9.34
CA HIS A 7 3.51 8.00 9.21
C HIS A 7 2.78 8.68 8.05
N ILE A 8 2.06 7.91 7.25
CA ILE A 8 1.24 8.38 6.13
C ILE A 8 -0.21 7.96 6.38
N THR A 9 -1.14 8.88 6.19
CA THR A 9 -2.57 8.59 6.14
C THR A 9 -3.14 9.06 4.82
N ILE A 10 -3.85 8.20 4.09
CA ILE A 10 -4.61 8.57 2.90
C ILE A 10 -6.07 8.19 3.11
N LYS A 11 -6.95 9.20 3.07
CA LYS A 11 -8.41 9.05 3.13
C LYS A 11 -9.08 10.31 2.60
N GLU A 12 -10.34 10.22 2.18
CA GLU A 12 -11.16 11.37 1.77
C GLU A 12 -10.48 12.31 0.75
N ASN A 13 -9.73 11.75 -0.19
CA ASN A 13 -8.97 12.45 -1.22
C ASN A 13 -7.88 13.39 -0.67
N LYS A 14 -7.35 13.06 0.51
CA LYS A 14 -6.25 13.75 1.18
C LYS A 14 -5.13 12.79 1.50
N ILE A 15 -3.90 13.29 1.43
CA ILE A 15 -2.69 12.63 1.90
C ILE A 15 -2.17 13.46 3.07
N PHE A 16 -1.97 12.81 4.21
CA PHE A 16 -1.33 13.38 5.37
C PHE A 16 0.01 12.70 5.60
N ARG A 17 1.04 13.49 5.88
CA ARG A 17 2.38 13.02 6.24
C ARG A 17 2.69 13.51 7.65
N ASN A 18 2.87 12.60 8.59
CA ASN A 18 3.08 12.89 10.01
C ASN A 18 1.98 13.77 10.63
N GLY A 19 0.73 13.60 10.15
CA GLY A 19 -0.43 14.39 10.56
C GLY A 19 -0.60 15.73 9.83
N GLU A 20 0.39 16.17 9.06
CA GLU A 20 0.31 17.40 8.27
C GLU A 20 -0.25 17.13 6.87
N LEU A 21 -1.08 18.03 6.36
CA LEU A 21 -1.65 17.90 5.02
C LEU A 21 -0.54 18.00 3.97
N PHE A 22 -0.33 16.93 3.22
CA PHE A 22 0.67 16.83 2.17
C PHE A 22 0.08 17.13 0.78
N PHE A 23 -1.13 16.63 0.50
CA PHE A 23 -1.82 16.81 -0.77
C PHE A 23 -3.32 16.63 -0.61
N GLU A 24 -4.12 17.35 -1.39
CA GLU A 24 -5.57 17.14 -1.48
C GLU A 24 -6.13 17.42 -2.88
N THR A 25 -7.27 16.80 -3.18
CA THR A 25 -8.14 17.19 -4.29
C THR A 25 -9.55 17.46 -3.79
N GLU A 26 -10.44 17.92 -4.69
CA GLU A 26 -11.87 18.01 -4.42
C GLU A 26 -12.42 16.65 -3.94
N ARG A 27 -13.31 16.69 -2.92
CA ARG A 27 -13.88 15.50 -2.28
C ARG A 27 -14.80 14.70 -3.21
N GLU A 28 -15.40 15.33 -4.21
CA GLU A 28 -16.35 14.69 -5.13
C GLU A 28 -15.67 13.81 -6.20
N ARG A 29 -14.34 13.79 -6.26
CA ARG A 29 -13.62 12.95 -7.23
C ARG A 29 -13.59 11.49 -6.81
N SER A 30 -13.70 10.61 -7.81
CA SER A 30 -13.51 9.17 -7.61
C SER A 30 -12.11 8.86 -7.06
N LEU A 31 -11.99 7.75 -6.32
CA LEU A 31 -10.69 7.24 -5.84
C LEU A 31 -9.68 7.13 -7.00
N LYS A 32 -10.11 6.60 -8.14
CA LYS A 32 -9.29 6.44 -9.34
C LYS A 32 -8.71 7.77 -9.85
N ASP A 33 -9.52 8.82 -9.89
CA ASP A 33 -9.08 10.14 -10.33
C ASP A 33 -8.17 10.81 -9.30
N PHE A 34 -8.49 10.67 -8.02
CA PHE A 34 -7.64 11.12 -6.92
C PHE A 34 -6.25 10.49 -6.99
N LEU A 35 -6.15 9.15 -7.03
CA LEU A 35 -4.89 8.42 -7.11
C LEU A 35 -4.06 8.84 -8.32
N LYS A 36 -4.69 8.97 -9.49
CA LYS A 36 -4.03 9.42 -10.73
C LYS A 36 -3.50 10.85 -10.60
N THR A 37 -4.25 11.74 -9.97
CA THR A 37 -3.89 13.15 -9.81
C THR A 37 -2.76 13.31 -8.80
N ALA A 38 -2.87 12.64 -7.64
CA ALA A 38 -1.85 12.61 -6.60
C ALA A 38 -0.53 12.03 -7.14
N TRP A 39 -0.56 10.89 -7.83
CA TRP A 39 0.64 10.28 -8.41
C TRP A 39 1.36 11.20 -9.42
N LYS A 40 0.59 11.92 -10.25
CA LYS A 40 1.15 12.92 -11.17
C LYS A 40 1.82 14.08 -10.42
N ALA A 41 1.24 14.52 -9.30
CA ALA A 41 1.79 15.59 -8.49
C ALA A 41 3.15 15.22 -7.88
N LEU A 42 3.37 13.93 -7.56
CA LEU A 42 4.66 13.41 -7.12
C LEU A 42 5.76 13.44 -8.21
N LYS A 43 5.39 13.62 -9.48
CA LYS A 43 6.31 13.63 -10.64
C LYS A 43 7.17 12.36 -10.78
N VAL A 44 6.70 11.23 -10.25
CA VAL A 44 7.38 9.93 -10.30
C VAL A 44 7.14 9.24 -11.64
N LYS A 45 8.23 8.87 -12.32
CA LYS A 45 8.18 8.11 -13.58
C LYS A 45 8.12 6.60 -13.30
N TYR A 46 6.91 6.08 -13.13
CA TYR A 46 6.68 4.64 -12.99
C TYR A 46 5.43 4.20 -13.76
N PRO A 47 5.56 3.83 -15.06
CA PRO A 47 4.41 3.51 -15.91
C PRO A 47 3.55 2.35 -15.39
N LYS A 48 4.13 1.43 -14.62
CA LYS A 48 3.43 0.27 -14.06
C LYS A 48 2.29 0.67 -13.11
N PHE A 49 2.42 1.81 -12.41
CA PHE A 49 1.38 2.37 -11.55
C PHE A 49 0.01 2.47 -12.25
N TYR A 50 0.00 2.89 -13.53
CA TYR A 50 -1.26 3.10 -14.25
C TYR A 50 -1.99 1.79 -14.62
N LYS A 51 -1.30 0.64 -14.52
CA LYS A 51 -1.84 -0.69 -14.78
C LYS A 51 -2.32 -1.42 -13.51
N MET A 52 -2.07 -0.84 -12.33
CA MET A 52 -2.48 -1.41 -11.05
C MET A 52 -3.98 -1.22 -10.79
N ASP A 53 -4.57 -2.10 -9.98
CA ASP A 53 -5.90 -1.89 -9.42
C ASP A 53 -5.88 -0.76 -8.36
N GLU A 54 -7.05 -0.29 -7.94
CA GLU A 54 -7.18 0.86 -7.05
C GLU A 54 -6.48 0.67 -5.70
N ILE A 55 -6.61 -0.51 -5.06
CA ILE A 55 -5.98 -0.76 -3.75
C ILE A 55 -4.45 -0.83 -3.86
N SER A 56 -3.90 -1.47 -4.91
CA SER A 56 -2.44 -1.49 -5.10
C SER A 56 -1.90 -0.10 -5.43
N LYS A 57 -2.65 0.72 -6.18
CA LYS A 57 -2.30 2.15 -6.39
C LYS A 57 -2.32 2.93 -5.09
N LEU A 58 -3.30 2.68 -4.22
CA LEU A 58 -3.40 3.33 -2.92
C LEU A 58 -2.19 2.99 -2.03
N GLY A 59 -1.85 1.71 -1.91
CA GLY A 59 -0.67 1.27 -1.17
C GLY A 59 0.64 1.78 -1.77
N MET A 60 0.79 1.75 -3.10
CA MET A 60 1.96 2.28 -3.80
C MET A 60 2.11 3.80 -3.60
N LEU A 61 1.01 4.55 -3.65
CA LEU A 61 1.01 5.99 -3.40
C LEU A 61 1.44 6.30 -1.97
N ALA A 62 0.89 5.58 -0.98
CA ALA A 62 1.27 5.74 0.42
C ALA A 62 2.75 5.37 0.66
N ALA A 63 3.24 4.27 0.08
CA ALA A 63 4.64 3.87 0.16
C ALA A 63 5.59 4.90 -0.47
N GLU A 64 5.26 5.44 -1.65
CA GLU A 64 6.09 6.43 -2.33
C GLU A 64 6.22 7.72 -1.51
N VAL A 65 5.14 8.16 -0.86
CA VAL A 65 5.17 9.33 0.03
C VAL A 65 5.92 9.01 1.33
N LEU A 66 5.73 7.83 1.90
CA LEU A 66 6.41 7.38 3.12
C LEU A 66 7.94 7.35 2.94
N LEU A 67 8.39 6.89 1.77
CA LEU A 67 9.80 6.71 1.42
C LEU A 67 10.40 7.91 0.67
N MET A 68 9.72 9.05 0.65
CA MET A 68 10.14 10.24 -0.12
C MET A 68 11.51 10.78 0.30
N ASP A 69 11.86 10.69 1.58
CA ASP A 69 13.19 11.08 2.11
C ASP A 69 14.21 9.94 2.02
N GLU A 70 13.83 8.85 1.35
CA GLU A 70 14.66 7.69 1.05
C GLU A 70 15.33 7.03 2.28
N PRO A 71 14.63 6.82 3.42
CA PRO A 71 15.21 6.25 4.63
C PRO A 71 15.82 4.85 4.40
N GLN A 72 15.27 4.11 3.45
CA GLN A 72 15.70 2.76 3.06
C GLN A 72 17.07 2.73 2.36
N LYS A 73 17.56 3.83 1.79
CA LYS A 73 18.81 3.84 1.01
C LYS A 73 20.07 3.60 1.84
N SER A 74 19.98 3.76 3.17
CA SER A 74 21.08 3.47 4.09
C SER A 74 21.16 1.98 4.48
N LEU A 75 20.24 1.15 4.01
CA LEU A 75 20.09 -0.25 4.34
C LEU A 75 20.28 -1.12 3.08
N ALA A 76 20.67 -2.38 3.26
CA ALA A 76 20.66 -3.34 2.16
C ALA A 76 19.22 -3.69 1.74
N GLU A 77 19.03 -4.11 0.50
CA GLU A 77 17.71 -4.45 -0.06
C GLU A 77 17.00 -5.54 0.76
N GLU A 78 17.76 -6.50 1.30
CA GLU A 78 17.30 -7.60 2.15
C GLU A 78 16.99 -7.19 3.59
N GLU A 79 17.40 -5.98 4.01
CA GLU A 79 17.24 -5.50 5.39
C GLU A 79 15.94 -4.75 5.62
N VAL A 80 15.14 -4.53 4.58
CA VAL A 80 13.88 -3.79 4.65
C VAL A 80 12.71 -4.70 4.33
N GLY A 81 11.86 -4.92 5.33
CA GLY A 81 10.64 -5.72 5.20
C GLY A 81 9.40 -4.89 4.87
N VAL A 82 8.31 -5.57 4.53
CA VAL A 82 6.98 -4.95 4.29
C VAL A 82 5.90 -5.80 4.94
N VAL A 83 5.18 -5.22 5.89
CA VAL A 83 4.13 -5.91 6.66
C VAL A 83 2.86 -5.08 6.62
N LEU A 84 1.92 -5.45 5.76
CA LEU A 84 0.65 -4.75 5.62
C LEU A 84 -0.52 -5.65 6.03
N SER A 85 -1.67 -5.03 6.28
CA SER A 85 -2.90 -5.74 6.62
C SER A 85 -4.13 -5.01 6.08
N ASN A 86 -5.23 -5.74 5.93
CA ASN A 86 -6.53 -5.16 5.62
C ASN A 86 -7.69 -6.09 6.02
N ALA A 87 -8.93 -5.62 5.88
CA ALA A 87 -10.13 -6.41 6.16
C ALA A 87 -10.68 -7.06 4.89
N HIS A 88 -10.61 -6.38 3.76
CA HIS A 88 -11.35 -6.76 2.57
C HIS A 88 -10.51 -7.52 1.53
N ALA A 89 -9.24 -7.84 1.82
CA ALA A 89 -8.30 -8.41 0.85
C ALA A 89 -8.30 -7.59 -0.47
N THR A 90 -8.95 -8.11 -1.50
CA THR A 90 -9.09 -7.48 -2.82
C THR A 90 -10.55 -7.44 -3.27
N LEU A 91 -11.52 -7.45 -2.35
CA LEU A 91 -12.95 -7.62 -2.63
C LEU A 91 -13.48 -6.76 -3.79
N VAL A 92 -13.13 -5.47 -3.83
CA VAL A 92 -13.56 -4.57 -4.92
C VAL A 92 -12.97 -5.01 -6.26
N THR A 93 -11.70 -5.41 -6.28
CA THR A 93 -11.03 -5.95 -7.46
C THR A 93 -11.63 -7.30 -7.88
N ASP A 94 -12.00 -8.15 -6.92
CA ASP A 94 -12.63 -9.44 -7.16
C ASP A 94 -14.02 -9.27 -7.82
N ILE A 95 -14.82 -8.32 -7.32
CA ILE A 95 -16.12 -7.96 -7.90
C ILE A 95 -15.95 -7.42 -9.32
N ASN A 96 -14.99 -6.51 -9.52
CA ASN A 96 -14.69 -5.96 -10.84
C ASN A 96 -14.27 -7.07 -11.82
N HIS A 97 -13.43 -8.01 -11.38
CA HIS A 97 -13.04 -9.16 -12.19
C HIS A 97 -14.25 -10.03 -12.53
N TRP A 98 -15.06 -10.39 -11.54
CA TRP A 98 -16.26 -11.20 -11.72
C TRP A 98 -17.23 -10.60 -12.76
N ASN A 99 -17.43 -9.29 -12.72
CA ASN A 99 -18.27 -8.58 -13.69
C ASN A 99 -17.76 -8.70 -15.14
N THR A 100 -16.45 -8.84 -15.35
CA THR A 100 -15.88 -9.08 -16.70
C THR A 100 -16.06 -10.51 -17.21
N VAL A 101 -16.41 -11.44 -16.32
CA VAL A 101 -16.55 -12.88 -16.64
C VAL A 101 -18.01 -13.28 -16.81
N LYS A 102 -18.95 -12.63 -16.10
CA LYS A 102 -20.36 -13.02 -16.04
C LYS A 102 -21.19 -12.63 -17.27
N GLU A 103 -20.80 -11.59 -18.02
CA GLU A 103 -21.55 -11.14 -19.19
C GLU A 103 -21.16 -11.92 -20.46
N ASP A 104 -22.06 -12.75 -20.98
CA ASP A 104 -21.85 -13.54 -22.22
C ASP A 104 -21.52 -12.66 -23.44
N ASP A 105 -22.08 -11.44 -23.50
CA ASP A 105 -21.85 -10.48 -24.60
C ASP A 105 -20.58 -9.62 -24.41
N ASN A 106 -19.93 -9.68 -23.24
CA ASN A 106 -18.72 -8.92 -22.87
C ASN A 106 -17.63 -9.82 -22.26
N PHE A 107 -17.53 -11.08 -22.72
CA PHE A 107 -16.54 -12.05 -22.26
C PHE A 107 -15.11 -11.64 -22.65
N PHE A 108 -14.50 -10.79 -21.81
CA PHE A 108 -13.10 -10.37 -21.91
C PHE A 108 -12.40 -10.55 -20.57
N PRO A 109 -12.22 -11.79 -20.09
CA PRO A 109 -11.45 -12.05 -18.88
C PRO A 109 -10.03 -11.54 -19.10
N SER A 110 -9.69 -10.43 -18.46
CA SER A 110 -8.35 -9.85 -18.55
C SER A 110 -7.42 -10.56 -17.58
N PRO A 111 -6.40 -11.32 -18.04
CA PRO A 111 -5.46 -11.99 -17.15
C PRO A 111 -4.73 -11.00 -16.22
N ALA A 112 -4.57 -9.74 -16.65
CA ALA A 112 -3.97 -8.70 -15.84
C ALA A 112 -4.83 -8.31 -14.63
N VAL A 113 -6.17 -8.33 -14.76
CA VAL A 113 -7.08 -8.02 -13.65
C VAL A 113 -7.11 -9.17 -12.65
N PHE A 114 -7.06 -10.42 -13.14
CA PHE A 114 -7.00 -11.61 -12.28
C PHE A 114 -5.81 -11.59 -11.33
N VAL A 115 -4.62 -11.14 -11.78
CA VAL A 115 -3.45 -11.10 -10.88
C VAL A 115 -3.73 -10.23 -9.65
N TYR A 116 -4.43 -9.11 -9.81
CA TYR A 116 -4.74 -8.20 -8.71
C TYR A 116 -5.85 -8.69 -7.77
N THR A 117 -6.48 -9.84 -8.03
CA THR A 117 -7.37 -10.50 -7.05
C THR A 117 -6.59 -11.19 -5.93
N LEU A 118 -5.27 -11.00 -5.87
CA LEU A 118 -4.41 -11.55 -4.83
C LEU A 118 -3.92 -10.39 -3.94
N PRO A 119 -4.24 -10.38 -2.63
CA PRO A 119 -3.94 -9.26 -1.74
C PRO A 119 -2.44 -9.01 -1.55
N ASN A 120 -1.61 -10.03 -1.77
CA ASN A 120 -0.16 -9.92 -1.70
C ASN A 120 0.48 -9.19 -2.90
N ILE A 121 -0.25 -8.94 -3.99
CA ILE A 121 0.32 -8.23 -5.15
C ILE A 121 0.67 -6.79 -4.81
N MET A 122 -0.13 -6.12 -4.00
CA MET A 122 0.17 -4.75 -3.54
C MET A 122 1.55 -4.66 -2.87
N ILE A 123 1.85 -5.54 -1.90
CA ILE A 123 3.17 -5.56 -1.25
C ILE A 123 4.28 -5.92 -2.24
N GLY A 124 4.02 -6.85 -3.17
CA GLY A 124 4.95 -7.21 -4.23
C GLY A 124 5.30 -6.03 -5.15
N GLU A 125 4.31 -5.24 -5.53
CA GLU A 125 4.51 -4.02 -6.33
C GLU A 125 5.38 -3.00 -5.60
N ILE A 126 5.10 -2.74 -4.32
CA ILE A 126 5.90 -1.85 -3.46
C ILE A 126 7.36 -2.34 -3.40
N CYS A 127 7.56 -3.63 -3.12
CA CYS A 127 8.89 -4.24 -3.08
C CYS A 127 9.64 -4.08 -4.42
N ILE A 128 8.98 -4.32 -5.55
CA ILE A 128 9.59 -4.15 -6.88
C ILE A 128 9.98 -2.70 -7.16
N LYS A 129 9.11 -1.74 -6.85
CA LYS A 129 9.38 -0.30 -7.09
C LYS A 129 10.56 0.20 -6.25
N HIS A 130 10.62 -0.20 -4.99
CA HIS A 130 11.61 0.30 -4.02
C HIS A 130 12.81 -0.62 -3.83
N LYS A 131 12.90 -1.73 -4.58
CA LYS A 131 13.95 -2.75 -4.49
C LYS A 131 14.10 -3.33 -3.08
N LEU A 132 12.97 -3.68 -2.47
CA LEU A 132 12.94 -4.30 -1.15
C LEU A 132 12.89 -5.82 -1.33
N LYS A 133 13.80 -6.54 -0.67
CA LYS A 133 13.96 -7.99 -0.72
C LYS A 133 13.90 -8.65 0.66
N GLY A 134 13.68 -7.85 1.71
CA GLY A 134 13.48 -8.38 3.05
C GLY A 134 12.16 -9.14 3.19
N GLU A 135 11.93 -9.64 4.39
CA GLU A 135 10.73 -10.38 4.74
C GLU A 135 9.47 -9.56 4.48
N ASN A 136 8.48 -10.19 3.85
CA ASN A 136 7.20 -9.55 3.56
C ASN A 136 6.02 -10.42 4.01
N ALA A 137 4.98 -9.77 4.52
CA ALA A 137 3.79 -10.42 5.03
C ALA A 137 2.55 -9.56 4.76
N PHE A 138 1.43 -10.22 4.47
CA PHE A 138 0.13 -9.60 4.35
C PHE A 138 -0.88 -10.32 5.24
N PHE A 139 -1.54 -9.59 6.14
CA PHE A 139 -2.52 -10.15 7.06
C PHE A 139 -3.95 -9.72 6.71
N ILE A 140 -4.90 -10.64 6.85
CA ILE A 140 -6.33 -10.32 6.82
C ILE A 140 -6.83 -10.30 8.26
N ALA A 141 -7.44 -9.19 8.67
CA ALA A 141 -8.00 -9.00 10.00
C ALA A 141 -9.27 -8.13 9.91
N GLU A 142 -10.24 -8.34 10.80
CA GLU A 142 -11.52 -7.63 10.75
C GLU A 142 -11.37 -6.11 10.98
N GLU A 143 -10.40 -5.71 11.81
CA GLU A 143 -10.14 -4.31 12.16
C GLU A 143 -8.65 -4.00 12.12
N TYR A 144 -8.32 -2.71 11.93
CA TYR A 144 -6.93 -2.28 11.96
C TYR A 144 -6.33 -2.44 13.36
N ASN A 145 -5.30 -3.29 13.45
CA ASN A 145 -4.51 -3.50 14.65
C ASN A 145 -3.04 -3.18 14.40
N GLU A 146 -2.68 -1.91 14.55
CA GLU A 146 -1.29 -1.43 14.42
C GLU A 146 -0.33 -2.17 15.36
N ALA A 147 -0.79 -2.48 16.58
CA ALA A 147 0.04 -3.17 17.58
C ALA A 147 0.46 -4.57 17.12
N LEU A 148 -0.45 -5.30 16.47
CA LEU A 148 -0.15 -6.63 15.90
C LEU A 148 0.86 -6.54 14.75
N VAL A 149 0.70 -5.55 13.86
CA VAL A 149 1.66 -5.29 12.77
C VAL A 149 3.03 -4.96 13.34
N ARG A 150 3.11 -4.04 14.30
CA ARG A 150 4.37 -3.68 14.99
C ARG A 150 5.00 -4.86 15.71
N GLN A 151 4.19 -5.68 16.39
CA GLN A 151 4.67 -6.87 17.07
C GLN A 151 5.33 -7.85 16.09
N HIS A 152 4.72 -8.06 14.91
CA HIS A 152 5.30 -8.92 13.88
C HIS A 152 6.62 -8.35 13.34
N ILE A 153 6.67 -7.04 13.03
CA ILE A 153 7.90 -6.35 12.61
C ILE A 153 9.00 -6.50 13.66
N ASN A 154 8.68 -6.27 14.92
CA ASN A 154 9.62 -6.38 16.04
C ASN A 154 10.16 -7.81 16.19
N LEU A 155 9.33 -8.83 15.96
CA LEU A 155 9.78 -10.23 15.95
C LEU A 155 10.80 -10.48 14.84
N LEU A 156 10.56 -9.99 13.62
CA LEU A 156 11.51 -10.12 12.50
C LEU A 156 12.84 -9.41 12.80
N MET A 157 12.78 -8.22 13.42
CA MET A 157 13.96 -7.47 13.85
C MET A 157 14.74 -8.17 14.98
N ALA A 158 14.03 -8.77 15.94
CA ALA A 158 14.64 -9.53 17.04
C ALA A 158 15.36 -10.78 16.52
N GLN A 159 14.86 -11.39 15.44
CA GLN A 159 15.49 -12.51 14.74
C GLN A 159 16.61 -12.07 13.77
N ASN A 160 16.95 -10.78 13.71
CA ASN A 160 17.92 -10.19 12.77
C ASN A 160 17.59 -10.44 11.29
N LYS A 161 16.32 -10.66 10.95
CA LYS A 161 15.90 -10.85 9.56
C LYS A 161 15.81 -9.55 8.79
N ILE A 162 15.44 -8.46 9.46
CA ILE A 162 15.32 -7.11 8.91
C ILE A 162 15.83 -6.07 9.92
N LYS A 163 16.19 -4.88 9.44
CA LYS A 163 16.58 -3.71 10.24
C LYS A 163 15.55 -2.59 10.19
N ALA A 164 14.73 -2.56 9.15
CA ALA A 164 13.61 -1.64 9.03
C ALA A 164 12.42 -2.33 8.35
N ALA A 165 11.24 -1.74 8.48
CA ALA A 165 10.05 -2.22 7.80
C ALA A 165 9.10 -1.08 7.45
N ILE A 166 8.38 -1.27 6.35
CA ILE A 166 7.11 -0.61 6.11
C ILE A 166 6.04 -1.42 6.83
N GLY A 167 5.26 -0.78 7.70
CA GLY A 167 4.14 -1.39 8.40
C GLY A 167 2.84 -0.65 8.11
N GLY A 168 1.68 -1.32 8.23
CA GLY A 168 0.41 -0.60 8.29
C GLY A 168 -0.82 -1.35 7.80
N TRP A 169 -1.78 -0.56 7.37
CA TRP A 169 -3.11 -0.95 6.90
C TRP A 169 -3.42 -0.28 5.57
N VAL A 170 -3.86 -1.06 4.58
CA VAL A 170 -4.32 -0.52 3.30
C VAL A 170 -5.57 -1.29 2.87
N ASP A 171 -6.71 -0.65 3.02
CA ASP A 171 -8.00 -1.29 2.82
C ASP A 171 -8.91 -0.46 1.94
N GLN A 172 -9.78 -1.17 1.21
CA GLN A 172 -10.71 -0.57 0.27
C GLN A 172 -12.02 -1.38 0.28
N SER A 173 -13.13 -0.68 0.50
CA SER A 173 -14.47 -1.14 0.19
C SER A 173 -15.03 -0.39 -1.02
N GLU A 174 -16.26 -0.69 -1.43
CA GLU A 174 -16.92 0.05 -2.51
C GLU A 174 -17.17 1.53 -2.16
N LYS A 175 -17.24 1.87 -0.87
CA LYS A 175 -17.63 3.21 -0.40
C LYS A 175 -16.46 4.03 0.11
N GLU A 176 -15.51 3.37 0.75
CA GLU A 176 -14.43 4.03 1.48
C GLU A 176 -13.10 3.31 1.27
N TYR A 177 -12.03 4.04 1.57
CA TYR A 177 -10.68 3.52 1.52
C TYR A 177 -9.84 4.20 2.60
N LEU A 178 -8.85 3.47 3.09
CA LEU A 178 -7.91 3.96 4.08
C LEU A 178 -6.54 3.35 3.82
N ALA A 179 -5.52 4.19 3.71
CA ALA A 179 -4.14 3.75 3.89
C ALA A 179 -3.55 4.43 5.11
N GLU A 180 -3.10 3.66 6.08
CA GLU A 180 -2.30 4.11 7.21
C GLU A 180 -1.01 3.30 7.22
N MET A 181 0.12 3.95 6.89
CA MET A 181 1.40 3.27 6.74
C MET A 181 2.47 4.00 7.53
N PHE A 182 3.38 3.25 8.13
CA PHE A 182 4.48 3.78 8.91
C PHE A 182 5.81 3.13 8.54
N TRP A 183 6.88 3.85 8.81
CA TRP A 183 8.25 3.37 8.74
C TRP A 183 8.75 3.04 10.14
N GLU A 184 9.18 1.80 10.34
CA GLU A 184 9.74 1.31 11.59
C GLU A 184 11.21 0.93 11.42
N THR A 185 12.04 1.25 12.40
CA THR A 185 13.46 0.88 12.43
C THR A 185 13.81 0.19 13.73
N LYS A 186 14.73 -0.77 13.68
CA LYS A 186 15.32 -1.37 14.86
C LYS A 186 15.97 -0.25 15.71
N GLY A 187 15.49 -0.11 16.94
CA GLY A 187 16.02 0.86 17.93
C GLY A 187 17.42 0.51 18.42
#